data_AF-A0A4Y1ZNM1-F1
#
_entry.id   AF-A0A4Y1ZNM1-F1
#
_cell.length_a   1.000
_cell.length_b   1.000
_cell.length_c   1.000
_cell.angle_alpha   90.00
_cell.angle_beta   90.00
_cell.angle_gamma   90.00
#
_symmetry.space_group_name_H-M   'P 1'
#
loop_
_entity.id
_entity.type
_entity.pdbx_description
1 polymer ?
#
loop_
_entity_poly.entity_id
_entity_poly.type
_entity_poly.pdbx_seq_one_letter_code
_entity_poly.pdbx_strand_id
1 'polypeptide(L)'
;MAAFRVKHLVQDTIAMVPVHGYINRTKFSHEAIRWLDYIALKETVTIQHSLNQKGEKSGNGLSVDGYCAETNTVYQFHGCFFHGCPDCFDGDALIPLLGLPMNALFEKTKATSAKLQKAGYILVEKWEHEFRREIELDADLQKFIQSHELKERLNPRDVFFGGRTNAVKLYFEGTAKYVDCTSLYPWVNKYCMYPVGHPQIITENFADIESYVGLVKCRILPPRGLYFPVLPFRCNGKFMFPLCRCCAETLNQSLCEHSDEERSMIGTWVTEEKRL
;
A
#
# COMPACT_ATOMS: atom_id res chain seq x y z
N MET A 1 14.25 -25.70 12.31
CA MET A 1 12.88 -25.23 11.98
C MET A 1 12.50 -25.41 10.51
N ALA A 2 13.34 -25.04 9.53
CA ALA A 2 12.98 -25.14 8.09
C ALA A 2 12.64 -26.58 7.64
N ALA A 3 13.42 -27.59 8.03
CA ALA A 3 13.17 -28.98 7.67
C ALA A 3 11.84 -29.54 8.21
N PHE A 4 11.41 -29.12 9.40
CA PHE A 4 10.11 -29.52 9.96
C PHE A 4 8.95 -28.93 9.18
N ARG A 5 9.06 -27.66 8.77
CA ARG A 5 8.05 -26.97 7.97
C ARG A 5 7.85 -27.58 6.58
N VAL A 6 8.90 -28.16 6.00
CA VAL A 6 8.83 -28.80 4.68
C VAL A 6 8.32 -30.24 4.76
N LYS A 7 8.67 -30.98 5.81
CA LYS A 7 8.44 -32.44 5.87
C LYS A 7 7.26 -32.88 6.74
N HIS A 8 6.80 -32.02 7.66
CA HIS A 8 5.85 -32.42 8.71
C HIS A 8 4.66 -31.47 8.87
N LEU A 9 4.57 -30.44 8.03
CA LEU A 9 3.50 -29.46 8.09
C LEU A 9 2.30 -30.01 7.31
N VAL A 10 1.20 -30.25 8.02
CA VAL A 10 -0.03 -30.79 7.45
C VAL A 10 -0.70 -29.72 6.58
N GLN A 11 -1.28 -30.13 5.46
CA GLN A 11 -2.04 -29.25 4.58
C GLN A 11 -3.12 -28.47 5.37
N ASP A 12 -3.35 -27.21 4.98
CA ASP A 12 -4.37 -26.31 5.56
C ASP A 12 -4.22 -25.98 7.06
N THR A 13 -3.00 -26.09 7.61
CA THR A 13 -2.72 -25.70 9.00
C THR A 13 -2.11 -24.30 9.13
N ILE A 14 -0.79 -24.17 8.93
CA ILE A 14 -0.07 -22.91 9.05
C ILE A 14 0.47 -22.54 7.68
N ALA A 15 0.09 -21.37 7.18
CA ALA A 15 0.65 -20.90 5.93
C ALA A 15 2.15 -20.60 6.07
N MET A 16 2.92 -21.14 5.14
CA MET A 16 4.28 -20.69 4.90
C MET A 16 4.22 -19.38 4.13
N VAL A 17 4.32 -18.26 4.85
CA VAL A 17 4.41 -16.93 4.22
C VAL A 17 5.56 -16.96 3.20
N PRO A 18 5.32 -16.60 1.93
CA PRO A 18 6.37 -16.54 0.94
C PRO A 18 7.51 -15.64 1.41
N VAL A 19 8.75 -15.94 1.02
CA VAL A 19 9.95 -15.17 1.42
C VAL A 19 9.78 -13.67 1.10
N HIS A 20 9.05 -13.35 0.03
CA HIS A 20 8.79 -11.99 -0.41
C HIS A 20 7.44 -11.42 0.07
N GLY A 21 6.65 -12.19 0.82
CA GLY A 21 5.29 -11.87 1.25
C GLY A 21 4.22 -12.25 0.22
N TYR A 22 2.97 -11.93 0.52
CA TYR A 22 1.82 -12.23 -0.34
C TYR A 22 1.61 -11.24 -1.49
N ILE A 23 2.23 -10.07 -1.38
CA ILE A 23 2.10 -9.00 -2.37
C ILE A 23 3.40 -8.98 -3.16
N ASN A 24 3.29 -9.02 -4.49
CA ASN A 24 4.44 -8.88 -5.37
C ASN A 24 5.18 -7.59 -5.00
N ARG A 25 6.46 -7.67 -4.62
CA ARG A 25 7.27 -6.50 -4.26
C ARG A 25 7.80 -5.76 -5.49
N THR A 26 7.26 -6.01 -6.68
CA THR A 26 7.53 -5.14 -7.83
C THR A 26 7.25 -3.71 -7.40
N LYS A 27 8.31 -2.91 -7.49
CA LYS A 27 8.24 -1.47 -7.27
C LYS A 27 7.38 -0.92 -8.41
N PHE A 28 6.46 -0.03 -8.08
CA PHE A 28 5.68 0.72 -9.05
C PHE A 28 5.98 2.20 -8.86
N SER A 29 5.78 2.98 -9.93
CA SER A 29 5.86 4.44 -9.86
C SER A 29 4.49 5.02 -9.52
N HIS A 30 4.42 5.94 -8.56
CA HIS A 30 3.19 6.67 -8.24
C HIS A 30 2.69 7.47 -9.44
N GLU A 31 3.60 8.03 -10.25
CA GLU A 31 3.24 8.74 -11.47
C GLU A 31 2.70 7.79 -12.54
N ALA A 32 3.30 6.59 -12.68
CA ALA A 32 2.79 5.57 -13.59
C ALA A 32 1.36 5.16 -13.24
N ILE A 33 1.08 4.88 -11.96
CA ILE A 33 -0.28 4.52 -11.56
C ILE A 33 -1.26 5.66 -11.81
N ARG A 34 -0.92 6.90 -11.46
CA ARG A 34 -1.78 8.07 -11.73
C ARG A 34 -2.07 8.21 -13.22
N TRP A 35 -1.07 8.01 -14.07
CA TRP A 35 -1.23 8.04 -15.51
C TRP A 35 -2.19 6.95 -15.98
N LEU A 36 -2.01 5.70 -15.55
CA LEU A 36 -2.87 4.58 -15.91
C LEU A 36 -4.32 4.80 -15.43
N ASP A 37 -4.52 5.25 -14.19
CA ASP A 37 -5.86 5.52 -13.65
C ASP A 37 -6.56 6.67 -14.40
N TYR A 38 -5.80 7.70 -14.80
CA TYR A 38 -6.34 8.80 -15.61
C TYR A 38 -6.77 8.32 -17.01
N ILE A 39 -5.96 7.48 -17.67
CA ILE A 39 -6.31 6.91 -18.97
C ILE A 39 -7.52 5.98 -18.85
N ALA A 40 -7.55 5.11 -17.85
CA ALA A 40 -8.68 4.23 -17.58
C ALA A 40 -10.00 5.02 -17.41
N LEU A 41 -9.95 6.14 -16.67
CA LEU A 41 -11.07 7.04 -16.50
C LEU A 41 -11.47 7.73 -17.83
N LYS A 42 -10.49 8.33 -18.52
CA LYS A 42 -10.72 9.14 -19.73
C LYS A 42 -11.24 8.30 -20.90
N GLU A 43 -10.71 7.10 -21.08
CA GLU A 43 -11.07 6.18 -22.15
C GLU A 43 -12.21 5.24 -21.75
N THR A 44 -12.63 5.25 -20.47
CA THR A 44 -13.64 4.34 -19.90
C THR A 44 -13.26 2.87 -20.15
N VAL A 45 -12.01 2.52 -19.87
CA VAL A 45 -11.45 1.17 -20.03
C VAL A 45 -10.94 0.62 -18.71
N THR A 46 -10.91 -0.70 -18.56
CA THR A 46 -10.30 -1.34 -17.39
C THR A 46 -8.83 -1.68 -17.66
N ILE A 47 -7.91 -1.01 -16.97
CA ILE A 47 -6.48 -1.29 -17.06
C ILE A 47 -6.04 -2.12 -15.86
N GLN A 48 -5.50 -3.31 -16.11
CA GLN A 48 -4.82 -4.14 -15.12
C GLN A 48 -3.45 -3.53 -14.80
N HIS A 49 -3.14 -3.28 -13.53
CA HIS A 49 -1.85 -2.71 -13.09
C HIS A 49 -1.50 -3.11 -11.66
N SER A 50 -0.33 -2.68 -11.19
CA SER A 50 0.29 -3.08 -9.92
C SER A 50 -0.57 -2.89 -8.65
N LEU A 51 -1.57 -2.00 -8.65
CA LEU A 51 -2.37 -1.67 -7.46
C LEU A 51 -3.81 -2.19 -7.48
N ASN A 52 -4.23 -2.91 -8.52
CA ASN A 52 -5.56 -3.52 -8.58
C ASN A 52 -5.51 -5.06 -8.53
N GLN A 53 -6.68 -5.71 -8.50
CA GLN A 53 -6.78 -7.11 -8.07
C GLN A 53 -6.01 -8.08 -8.96
N LYS A 54 -5.89 -7.76 -10.25
CA LYS A 54 -5.20 -8.60 -11.22
C LYS A 54 -3.67 -8.42 -11.19
N GLY A 55 -3.16 -7.37 -10.52
CA GLY A 55 -1.73 -7.05 -10.46
C GLY A 55 -1.12 -6.78 -11.83
N GLU A 56 0.21 -6.63 -11.93
CA GLU A 56 0.86 -6.51 -13.24
C GLU A 56 0.68 -7.78 -14.08
N LYS A 57 0.38 -7.62 -15.37
CA LYS A 57 0.38 -8.75 -16.30
C LYS A 57 1.83 -9.15 -16.59
N SER A 58 2.17 -10.40 -16.30
CA SER A 58 3.43 -11.01 -16.69
C SER A 58 3.15 -12.14 -17.68
N GLY A 59 3.59 -11.99 -18.93
CA GLY A 59 3.39 -12.97 -20.01
C GLY A 59 4.63 -13.04 -20.91
N ASN A 60 5.05 -14.25 -21.31
CA ASN A 60 6.27 -14.46 -22.11
C ASN A 60 7.55 -13.84 -21.50
N GLY A 61 7.63 -13.78 -20.17
CA GLY A 61 8.79 -13.23 -19.45
C GLY A 61 8.87 -11.71 -19.40
N LEU A 62 7.81 -10.99 -19.82
CA LEU A 62 7.73 -9.53 -19.75
C LEU A 62 6.62 -9.12 -18.76
N SER A 63 7.00 -8.37 -17.73
CA SER A 63 6.05 -7.62 -16.88
C SER A 63 5.82 -6.26 -17.52
N VAL A 64 4.57 -5.79 -17.48
CA VAL A 64 4.17 -4.49 -18.02
C VAL A 64 3.49 -3.64 -16.97
N ASP A 65 3.58 -2.31 -17.09
CA ASP A 65 3.02 -1.37 -16.10
C ASP A 65 1.48 -1.41 -16.09
N GLY A 66 0.87 -1.42 -17.28
CA GLY A 66 -0.58 -1.49 -17.47
C GLY A 66 -0.99 -2.36 -18.65
N TYR A 67 -2.11 -3.09 -18.53
CA TYR A 67 -2.70 -3.88 -19.61
C TYR A 67 -4.22 -3.77 -19.66
N CYS A 68 -4.76 -3.37 -20.81
CA CYS A 68 -6.19 -3.44 -21.08
C CYS A 68 -6.49 -4.66 -21.96
N ALA A 69 -7.27 -5.61 -21.42
CA ALA A 69 -7.63 -6.83 -22.13
C ALA A 69 -8.63 -6.58 -23.28
N GLU A 70 -9.52 -5.60 -23.10
CA GLU A 70 -10.59 -5.28 -24.06
C GLU A 70 -10.03 -4.77 -25.40
N THR A 71 -8.99 -3.95 -25.33
CA THR A 71 -8.32 -3.36 -26.50
C THR A 71 -7.02 -4.08 -26.88
N ASN A 72 -6.60 -5.07 -26.09
CA ASN A 72 -5.29 -5.71 -26.18
C ASN A 72 -4.13 -4.70 -26.16
N THR A 73 -4.28 -3.64 -25.37
CA THR A 73 -3.31 -2.54 -25.25
C THR A 73 -2.43 -2.71 -24.02
N VAL A 74 -1.12 -2.57 -24.21
CA VAL A 74 -0.12 -2.44 -23.16
C VAL A 74 0.24 -0.97 -23.00
N TYR A 75 0.24 -0.49 -21.76
CA TYR A 75 0.65 0.85 -21.39
C TYR A 75 1.98 0.75 -20.61
N GLN A 76 3.03 1.40 -21.10
CA GLN A 76 4.36 1.43 -20.49
C GLN A 76 4.72 2.85 -20.05
N PHE A 77 5.10 3.00 -18.78
CA PHE A 77 5.54 4.27 -18.23
C PHE A 77 7.05 4.28 -18.02
N HIS A 78 7.75 5.15 -18.75
CA HIS A 78 9.20 5.21 -18.73
C HIS A 78 9.69 6.31 -17.79
N GLY A 79 10.04 5.91 -16.56
CA GLY A 79 10.82 6.76 -15.66
C GLY A 79 12.14 7.15 -16.31
N CYS A 80 12.38 8.44 -16.56
CA CYS A 80 13.45 8.92 -17.43
C CYS A 80 14.83 8.44 -16.99
N PHE A 81 15.07 8.46 -15.67
CA PHE A 81 16.34 8.03 -15.07
C PHE A 81 16.58 6.53 -15.18
N PHE A 82 15.53 5.72 -15.07
CA PHE A 82 15.65 4.24 -15.06
C PHE A 82 15.61 3.63 -16.47
N HIS A 83 15.06 4.37 -17.44
CA HIS A 83 14.85 3.90 -18.81
C HIS A 83 15.76 4.60 -19.84
N GLY A 84 16.64 5.52 -19.40
CA GLY A 84 17.62 6.18 -20.26
C GLY A 84 17.00 7.17 -21.24
N CYS A 85 16.18 8.11 -20.76
CA CYS A 85 15.52 9.07 -21.65
C CYS A 85 16.56 9.96 -22.38
N PRO A 86 16.61 9.95 -23.73
CA PRO A 86 17.60 10.71 -24.50
C PRO A 86 17.38 12.23 -24.44
N ASP A 87 16.18 12.69 -24.10
CA ASP A 87 15.88 14.13 -23.97
C ASP A 87 16.29 14.69 -22.61
N CYS A 88 16.38 13.82 -21.59
CA CYS A 88 16.67 14.24 -20.22
C CYS A 88 18.13 14.01 -19.82
N PHE A 89 18.84 13.09 -20.48
CA PHE A 89 20.19 12.68 -20.10
C PHE A 89 21.09 12.48 -21.32
N ASP A 90 22.37 12.79 -21.14
CA ASP A 90 23.42 12.41 -22.09
C ASP A 90 23.53 10.87 -22.14
N GLY A 91 23.59 10.31 -23.35
CA GLY A 91 23.66 8.87 -23.58
C GLY A 91 24.88 8.20 -22.97
N ASP A 92 26.01 8.90 -22.87
CA ASP A 92 27.26 8.38 -22.31
C ASP A 92 27.34 8.55 -20.78
N ALA A 93 26.41 9.30 -20.19
CA ALA A 93 26.35 9.45 -18.73
C ALA A 93 26.05 8.10 -18.07
N LEU A 94 26.81 7.78 -17.01
CA LEU A 94 26.61 6.56 -16.25
C LEU A 94 25.52 6.75 -15.18
N ILE A 95 24.60 5.79 -15.07
CA ILE A 95 23.68 5.73 -13.94
C ILE A 95 24.40 5.24 -12.67
N PRO A 96 24.42 6.04 -11.58
CA PRO A 96 25.15 5.70 -10.35
C PRO A 96 24.77 4.35 -9.73
N LEU A 97 23.52 3.89 -9.91
CA LEU A 97 23.04 2.64 -9.32
C LEU A 97 23.55 1.37 -10.02
N LEU A 98 23.77 1.40 -11.34
CA LEU A 98 24.12 0.20 -12.12
C LEU A 98 25.47 0.32 -12.83
N GLY A 99 26.07 1.51 -12.90
CA GLY A 99 27.32 1.74 -13.63
C GLY A 99 27.20 1.54 -15.15
N LEU A 100 25.98 1.62 -15.69
CA LEU A 100 25.70 1.48 -17.12
C LEU A 100 25.48 2.86 -17.76
N PRO A 101 25.79 3.04 -19.05
CA PRO A 101 25.46 4.28 -19.75
C PRO A 101 23.95 4.40 -19.97
N MET A 102 23.43 5.62 -19.99
CA MET A 102 22.01 5.91 -20.26
C MET A 102 21.56 5.33 -21.60
N ASN A 103 22.43 5.34 -22.63
CA ASN A 103 22.11 4.75 -23.92
C ASN A 103 21.80 3.25 -23.82
N ALA A 104 22.45 2.52 -22.91
CA ALA A 104 22.26 1.08 -22.79
C ALA A 104 20.89 0.77 -22.17
N LEU A 105 20.43 1.62 -21.25
CA LEU A 105 19.06 1.56 -20.74
C LEU A 105 18.06 1.88 -21.84
N PHE A 106 18.31 2.92 -22.63
CA PHE A 106 17.44 3.31 -23.74
C PHE A 106 17.29 2.20 -24.77
N GLU A 107 18.39 1.57 -25.19
CA GLU A 107 18.37 0.42 -26.10
C GLU A 107 17.59 -0.76 -25.51
N LYS A 108 17.74 -1.02 -24.20
CA LYS A 108 16.95 -2.05 -23.51
C LYS A 108 15.46 -1.72 -23.48
N THR A 109 15.11 -0.46 -23.26
CA THR A 109 13.72 0.03 -23.31
C THR A 109 13.14 -0.21 -24.70
N LYS A 110 13.80 0.26 -25.76
CA LYS A 110 13.39 0.02 -27.16
C LYS A 110 13.26 -1.46 -27.51
N ALA A 111 14.21 -2.28 -27.08
CA ALA A 111 14.15 -3.73 -27.30
C ALA A 111 12.94 -4.39 -26.61
N THR A 112 12.53 -3.86 -25.46
CA THR A 112 11.33 -4.31 -24.74
C THR A 112 10.06 -3.90 -25.49
N SER A 113 9.97 -2.64 -25.92
CA SER A 113 8.87 -2.12 -26.73
C SER A 113 8.68 -2.91 -28.02
N ALA A 114 9.78 -3.18 -28.74
CA ALA A 114 9.76 -3.98 -29.96
C ALA A 114 9.29 -5.43 -29.72
N LYS A 115 9.66 -6.05 -28.59
CA LYS A 115 9.17 -7.38 -28.21
C LYS A 115 7.67 -7.39 -27.95
N LEU A 116 7.14 -6.37 -27.25
CA LEU A 116 5.71 -6.24 -26.96
C LEU A 116 4.90 -6.07 -28.25
N GLN A 117 5.35 -5.18 -29.15
CA GLN A 117 4.72 -5.00 -30.46
C GLN A 117 4.77 -6.27 -31.31
N LYS A 118 5.92 -6.97 -31.35
CA LYS A 118 6.07 -8.26 -32.06
C LYS A 118 5.17 -9.36 -31.49
N ALA A 119 4.85 -9.30 -30.20
CA ALA A 119 3.90 -10.20 -29.56
C ALA A 119 2.42 -9.87 -29.88
N GLY A 120 2.16 -8.82 -30.68
CA GLY A 120 0.83 -8.46 -31.16
C GLY A 120 0.05 -7.51 -30.24
N TYR A 121 0.70 -6.88 -29.27
CA TYR A 121 0.08 -5.87 -28.42
C TYR A 121 0.07 -4.49 -29.09
N ILE A 122 -1.01 -3.74 -28.88
CA ILE A 122 -1.00 -2.30 -29.12
C ILE A 122 -0.18 -1.69 -27.98
N LEU A 123 0.88 -0.95 -28.29
CA LEU A 123 1.76 -0.37 -27.28
C LEU A 123 1.55 1.14 -27.20
N VAL A 124 1.21 1.62 -26.00
CA VAL A 124 1.14 3.05 -25.65
C VAL A 124 2.22 3.33 -24.62
N GLU A 125 3.07 4.30 -24.89
CA GLU A 125 4.21 4.64 -24.04
C GLU A 125 4.09 6.08 -23.56
N LYS A 126 4.55 6.35 -22.34
CA LYS A 126 4.62 7.69 -21.78
C LYS A 126 5.92 7.87 -21.03
N TRP A 127 6.69 8.92 -21.35
CA TRP A 127 7.85 9.29 -20.56
C TRP A 127 7.46 10.15 -19.35
N GLU A 128 8.18 9.96 -18.25
CA GLU A 128 7.99 10.72 -17.01
C GLU A 128 7.99 12.24 -17.24
N HIS A 129 8.94 12.75 -18.02
CA HIS A 129 9.03 14.19 -18.30
C HIS A 129 7.89 14.71 -19.19
N GLU A 130 7.31 13.87 -20.06
CA GLU A 130 6.14 14.23 -20.86
C GLU A 130 4.90 14.29 -19.96
N PHE A 131 4.72 13.28 -19.11
CA PHE A 131 3.60 13.25 -18.18
C PHE A 131 3.64 14.46 -17.23
N ARG A 132 4.81 14.81 -16.69
CA ARG A 132 4.96 16.03 -15.87
C ARG A 132 4.56 17.30 -16.60
N ARG A 133 4.97 17.46 -17.87
CA ARG A 133 4.55 18.58 -18.70
C ARG A 133 3.03 18.59 -18.95
N GLU A 134 2.43 17.43 -19.21
CA GLU A 134 0.98 17.32 -19.37
C GLU A 134 0.22 17.71 -18.12
N ILE A 135 0.74 17.36 -16.93
CA ILE A 135 0.16 17.82 -15.66
C ILE A 135 0.18 19.35 -15.59
N GLU A 136 1.20 20.03 -16.08
CA GLU A 136 1.25 21.50 -16.05
C GLU A 136 0.26 22.15 -17.02
N LEU A 137 -0.06 21.47 -18.13
CA LEU A 137 -0.83 22.03 -19.25
C LEU A 137 -2.31 21.65 -19.25
N ASP A 138 -2.67 20.46 -18.75
CA ASP A 138 -4.03 19.93 -18.76
C ASP A 138 -4.72 20.17 -17.40
N ALA A 139 -5.67 21.11 -17.38
CA ALA A 139 -6.42 21.48 -16.19
C ALA A 139 -7.28 20.34 -15.62
N ASP A 140 -7.75 19.42 -16.47
CA ASP A 140 -8.57 18.28 -16.02
C ASP A 140 -7.67 17.20 -15.40
N LEU A 141 -6.48 16.97 -15.96
CA LEU A 141 -5.46 16.12 -15.34
C LEU A 141 -5.00 16.68 -13.99
N GLN A 142 -4.81 18.00 -13.85
CA GLN A 142 -4.48 18.61 -12.56
C GLN A 142 -5.56 18.34 -11.50
N LYS A 143 -6.82 18.58 -11.84
CA LYS A 143 -7.96 18.31 -10.94
C LYS A 143 -8.05 16.84 -10.57
N PHE A 144 -7.83 15.94 -11.54
CA PHE A 144 -7.77 14.52 -11.28
C PHE A 144 -6.67 14.20 -10.27
N ILE A 145 -5.43 14.64 -10.49
CA ILE A 145 -4.29 14.36 -9.60
C ILE A 145 -4.49 14.93 -8.19
N GLN A 146 -5.11 16.10 -8.06
CA GLN A 146 -5.39 16.73 -6.77
C GLN A 146 -6.44 15.96 -5.96
N SER A 147 -7.43 15.39 -6.62
CA SER A 147 -8.51 14.61 -5.97
C SER A 147 -8.20 13.11 -5.87
N HIS A 148 -7.27 12.61 -6.67
CA HIS A 148 -6.93 11.20 -6.75
C HIS A 148 -5.98 10.78 -5.62
N GLU A 149 -6.53 10.07 -4.65
CA GLU A 149 -5.79 9.45 -3.56
C GLU A 149 -5.24 8.08 -3.98
N LEU A 150 -3.91 7.98 -4.14
CA LEU A 150 -3.23 6.72 -4.42
C LEU A 150 -3.33 5.78 -3.20
N LYS A 151 -4.01 4.65 -3.39
CA LYS A 151 -4.15 3.61 -2.36
C LYS A 151 -2.95 2.66 -2.40
N GLU A 152 -1.93 2.97 -1.61
CA GLU A 152 -0.80 2.05 -1.46
C GLU A 152 -1.25 0.67 -0.94
N ARG A 153 -0.52 -0.37 -1.35
CA ARG A 153 -0.70 -1.75 -0.87
C ARG A 153 -0.71 -1.82 0.66
N LEU A 154 -1.52 -2.74 1.18
CA LEU A 154 -1.52 -3.09 2.61
C LEU A 154 -0.20 -3.75 2.97
N ASN A 155 0.48 -3.28 4.01
CA ASN A 155 1.65 -3.95 4.55
C ASN A 155 1.28 -4.64 5.88
N PRO A 156 1.30 -5.99 5.95
CA PRO A 156 0.96 -6.72 7.18
C PRO A 156 1.83 -6.36 8.39
N ARG A 157 3.00 -5.76 8.20
CA ARG A 157 3.84 -5.31 9.34
C ARG A 157 3.31 -4.05 10.00
N ASP A 158 2.44 -3.29 9.33
CA ASP A 158 1.89 -2.06 9.87
C ASP A 158 0.95 -2.34 11.05
N VAL A 159 0.27 -3.50 11.05
CA VAL A 159 -0.60 -3.94 12.15
C VAL A 159 0.16 -4.52 13.34
N PHE A 160 1.47 -4.71 13.21
CA PHE A 160 2.25 -5.37 14.26
C PHE A 160 2.59 -4.37 15.37
N PHE A 161 1.70 -4.26 16.35
CA PHE A 161 1.84 -3.41 17.53
C PHE A 161 2.26 -4.20 18.77
N GLY A 162 2.84 -3.49 19.74
CA GLY A 162 3.16 -4.06 21.06
C GLY A 162 1.99 -3.93 22.04
N GLY A 163 2.28 -4.17 23.32
CA GLY A 163 1.30 -3.93 24.39
C GLY A 163 0.95 -2.45 24.51
N ARG A 164 -0.26 -2.18 25.01
CA ARG A 164 -0.71 -0.83 25.35
C ARG A 164 -0.09 -0.42 26.69
N THR A 165 0.67 0.67 26.67
CA THR A 165 1.12 1.37 27.88
C THR A 165 0.56 2.78 27.85
N ASN A 166 -0.26 3.14 28.84
CA ASN A 166 -0.88 4.46 28.92
C ASN A 166 -0.95 4.94 30.38
N ALA A 167 -0.67 6.21 30.60
CA ALA A 167 -0.83 6.86 31.90
C ALA A 167 -2.03 7.81 31.85
N VAL A 168 -3.11 7.47 32.56
CA VAL A 168 -4.34 8.30 32.62
C VAL A 168 -4.20 9.38 33.68
N LYS A 169 -3.52 9.08 34.78
CA LYS A 169 -3.27 9.98 35.91
C LYS A 169 -1.82 9.83 36.36
N LEU A 170 -1.08 10.93 36.39
CA LEU A 170 0.34 10.92 36.80
C LEU A 170 0.51 10.83 38.32
N TYR A 171 -0.48 11.29 39.09
CA TYR A 171 -0.46 11.27 40.54
C TYR A 171 -1.82 10.89 41.11
N PHE A 172 -1.86 9.91 42.01
CA PHE A 172 -3.07 9.49 42.72
C PHE A 172 -2.78 9.41 44.22
N GLU A 173 -3.56 10.14 45.01
CA GLU A 173 -3.52 10.09 46.47
C GLU A 173 -4.69 9.24 46.97
N GLY A 174 -4.40 8.21 47.76
CA GLY A 174 -5.37 7.27 48.30
C GLY A 174 -5.01 5.80 48.06
N THR A 175 -5.96 4.89 48.27
CA THR A 175 -5.77 3.45 48.05
C THR A 175 -6.15 3.06 46.63
N ALA A 176 -5.26 2.35 45.94
CA ALA A 176 -5.49 1.82 44.59
C ALA A 176 -5.61 0.29 44.59
N LYS A 177 -6.32 -0.26 43.60
CA LYS A 177 -6.34 -1.69 43.30
C LYS A 177 -5.44 -1.97 42.11
N TYR A 178 -4.59 -2.98 42.24
CA TYR A 178 -3.77 -3.49 41.14
C TYR A 178 -4.40 -4.77 40.59
N VAL A 179 -4.58 -4.82 39.28
CA VAL A 179 -5.11 -5.98 38.57
C VAL A 179 -4.06 -6.38 37.54
N ASP A 180 -3.66 -7.65 37.56
CA ASP A 180 -2.71 -8.20 36.61
C ASP A 180 -3.29 -9.45 35.95
N CYS A 181 -2.97 -9.63 34.68
CA CYS A 181 -3.36 -10.81 33.92
C CYS A 181 -2.19 -11.79 33.90
N THR A 182 -2.29 -12.87 34.67
CA THR A 182 -1.28 -13.94 34.64
C THR A 182 -1.22 -14.59 33.26
N SER A 183 -0.09 -14.44 32.58
CA SER A 183 0.18 -15.07 31.28
C SER A 183 -0.79 -14.69 30.15
N LEU A 184 -1.06 -13.39 29.98
CA LEU A 184 -1.94 -12.87 28.93
C LEU A 184 -1.64 -13.45 27.53
N TYR A 185 -0.41 -13.32 27.03
CA TYR A 185 -0.07 -13.83 25.68
C TYR A 185 -0.23 -15.35 25.54
N PRO A 186 0.27 -16.19 26.48
CA PRO A 186 -0.03 -17.62 26.46
C PRO A 186 -1.53 -17.96 26.48
N TRP A 187 -2.33 -17.21 27.25
CA TRP A 187 -3.79 -17.41 27.28
C TRP A 187 -4.41 -17.10 25.91
N VAL A 188 -4.05 -15.96 25.29
CA VAL A 188 -4.52 -15.59 23.95
C VAL A 188 -4.10 -16.65 22.93
N ASN A 189 -2.83 -17.06 22.93
CA ASN A 189 -2.30 -18.11 22.04
C ASN A 189 -3.05 -19.45 22.17
N LYS A 190 -3.63 -19.76 23.33
CA LYS A 190 -4.32 -21.03 23.59
C LYS A 190 -5.81 -20.98 23.26
N TYR A 191 -6.48 -19.86 23.56
CA TYR A 191 -7.95 -19.79 23.57
C TYR A 191 -8.55 -18.85 22.52
N CYS A 192 -7.77 -17.92 21.96
CA CYS A 192 -8.27 -16.98 20.96
C CYS A 192 -8.13 -17.54 19.54
N MET A 193 -8.89 -16.95 18.61
CA MET A 193 -8.80 -17.27 17.19
C MET A 193 -7.51 -16.70 16.60
N TYR A 194 -6.91 -17.47 15.68
CA TYR A 194 -5.75 -17.05 14.89
C TYR A 194 -6.05 -17.22 13.40
N PRO A 195 -5.58 -16.30 12.54
CA PRO A 195 -5.61 -16.53 11.11
C PRO A 195 -4.74 -17.75 10.77
N VAL A 196 -5.33 -18.70 10.04
CA VAL A 196 -4.67 -19.91 9.53
C VAL A 196 -4.73 -19.90 8.00
N GLY A 197 -3.78 -20.60 7.37
CA GLY A 197 -3.71 -20.65 5.91
C GLY A 197 -3.31 -19.32 5.23
N HIS A 198 -3.38 -19.31 3.90
CA HIS A 198 -2.97 -18.17 3.07
C HIS A 198 -4.13 -17.17 2.96
N PRO A 199 -3.88 -15.86 3.07
CA PRO A 199 -4.93 -14.87 2.96
C PRO A 199 -5.41 -14.73 1.50
N GLN A 200 -6.68 -14.44 1.33
CA GLN A 200 -7.20 -13.88 0.09
C GLN A 200 -6.91 -12.37 0.06
N ILE A 201 -6.33 -11.90 -1.05
CA ILE A 201 -6.04 -10.47 -1.25
C ILE A 201 -7.21 -9.84 -1.98
N ILE A 202 -7.78 -8.79 -1.39
CA ILE A 202 -8.93 -8.05 -1.91
C ILE A 202 -8.53 -6.59 -2.02
N THR A 203 -8.67 -6.00 -3.21
CA THR A 203 -8.29 -4.60 -3.50
C THR A 203 -9.44 -3.78 -4.09
N GLU A 204 -10.53 -4.43 -4.47
CA GLU A 204 -11.70 -3.84 -5.12
C GLU A 204 -12.96 -4.65 -4.78
N ASN A 205 -14.14 -4.09 -5.05
CA ASN A 205 -15.45 -4.73 -4.82
C ASN A 205 -15.61 -5.23 -3.38
N PHE A 206 -15.25 -4.37 -2.41
CA PHE A 206 -15.36 -4.69 -1.00
C PHE A 206 -16.83 -4.86 -0.58
N ALA A 207 -17.11 -5.89 0.21
CA ALA A 207 -18.32 -6.06 0.98
C ALA A 207 -18.25 -5.25 2.29
N ASP A 208 -19.30 -5.33 3.10
CA ASP A 208 -19.31 -4.77 4.44
C ASP A 208 -18.15 -5.34 5.28
N ILE A 209 -17.54 -4.50 6.11
CA ILE A 209 -16.31 -4.80 6.84
C ILE A 209 -16.47 -6.01 7.78
N GLU A 210 -17.68 -6.23 8.28
CA GLU A 210 -18.08 -7.35 9.13
C GLU A 210 -17.95 -8.71 8.43
N SER A 211 -17.98 -8.71 7.09
CA SER A 211 -17.80 -9.91 6.27
C SER A 211 -16.35 -10.39 6.23
N TYR A 212 -15.41 -9.58 6.74
CA TYR A 212 -13.99 -9.88 6.72
C TYR A 212 -13.44 -10.21 8.12
N VAL A 213 -12.53 -11.19 8.14
CA VAL A 213 -11.67 -11.51 9.28
C VAL A 213 -10.23 -11.49 8.77
N GLY A 214 -9.45 -10.51 9.22
CA GLY A 214 -8.07 -10.34 8.76
C GLY A 214 -7.56 -8.91 8.91
N LEU A 215 -6.80 -8.45 7.92
CA LEU A 215 -6.17 -7.14 7.92
C LEU A 215 -6.88 -6.22 6.92
N VAL A 216 -7.10 -4.97 7.33
CA VAL A 216 -7.75 -3.96 6.49
C VAL A 216 -6.94 -2.67 6.48
N LYS A 217 -6.79 -2.07 5.30
CA LYS A 217 -6.23 -0.72 5.14
C LYS A 217 -7.35 0.21 4.72
N CYS A 218 -7.65 1.20 5.54
CA CYS A 218 -8.81 2.06 5.34
C CYS A 218 -8.61 3.43 6.00
N ARG A 219 -9.56 4.34 5.80
CA ARG A 219 -9.71 5.60 6.52
C ARG A 219 -10.76 5.40 7.61
N ILE A 220 -10.47 5.79 8.84
CA ILE A 220 -11.43 5.78 9.96
C ILE A 220 -11.54 7.16 10.57
N LEU A 221 -12.79 7.58 10.78
CA LEU A 221 -13.16 8.66 11.66
C LEU A 221 -13.40 8.11 13.07
N PRO A 222 -12.53 8.42 14.07
CA PRO A 222 -12.77 7.97 15.44
C PRO A 222 -13.99 8.66 16.06
N PRO A 223 -14.66 8.05 17.05
CA PRO A 223 -15.68 8.75 17.83
C PRO A 223 -15.09 9.92 18.62
N ARG A 224 -15.95 10.85 19.06
CA ARG A 224 -15.56 11.93 20.00
C ARG A 224 -15.73 11.45 21.44
N GLY A 225 -14.91 11.97 22.35
CA GLY A 225 -15.10 11.80 23.80
C GLY A 225 -14.89 10.39 24.36
N LEU A 226 -14.27 9.48 23.60
CA LEU A 226 -13.99 8.14 24.10
C LEU A 226 -12.87 8.18 25.16
N TYR A 227 -13.21 7.78 26.39
CA TYR A 227 -12.29 7.86 27.53
C TYR A 227 -11.04 6.97 27.36
N PHE A 228 -11.22 5.79 26.77
CA PHE A 228 -10.14 4.89 26.40
C PHE A 228 -10.16 4.63 24.89
N PRO A 229 -9.48 5.45 24.08
CA PRO A 229 -9.35 5.16 22.66
C PRO A 229 -8.67 3.80 22.47
N VAL A 230 -9.15 3.03 21.50
CA VAL A 230 -8.68 1.66 21.23
C VAL A 230 -7.86 1.57 19.96
N LEU A 231 -7.98 2.54 19.06
CA LEU A 231 -7.35 2.44 17.75
C LEU A 231 -5.86 2.84 17.81
N PRO A 232 -4.94 1.92 17.49
CA PRO A 232 -3.52 2.23 17.46
C PRO A 232 -3.18 3.18 16.30
N PHE A 233 -2.29 4.13 16.58
CA PHE A 233 -1.74 5.06 15.60
C PHE A 233 -0.27 5.33 15.88
N ARG A 234 0.57 5.22 14.85
CA ARG A 234 1.99 5.61 14.93
C ARG A 234 2.16 6.99 14.34
N CYS A 235 2.59 7.95 15.15
CA CYS A 235 3.09 9.23 14.65
C CYS A 235 4.16 9.78 15.60
N ASN A 236 5.01 10.68 15.09
CA ASN A 236 6.10 11.30 15.86
C ASN A 236 7.05 10.27 16.52
N GLY A 237 7.29 9.14 15.86
CA GLY A 237 8.10 8.04 16.41
C GLY A 237 7.49 7.33 17.62
N LYS A 238 6.24 7.63 17.97
CA LYS A 238 5.53 7.09 19.13
C LYS A 238 4.35 6.23 18.71
N PHE A 239 3.98 5.33 19.61
CA PHE A 239 2.78 4.52 19.53
C PHE A 239 1.71 5.14 20.43
N MET A 240 0.58 5.54 19.85
CA MET A 240 -0.47 6.29 20.54
C MET A 240 -1.86 5.74 20.20
N PHE A 241 -2.86 6.18 20.96
CA PHE A 241 -4.27 5.86 20.74
C PHE A 241 -5.08 7.16 20.70
N PRO A 242 -4.99 7.95 19.61
CA PRO A 242 -5.67 9.24 19.51
C PRO A 242 -7.09 9.10 18.94
N LEU A 243 -7.92 10.12 19.16
CA LEU A 243 -9.22 10.29 18.51
C LEU A 243 -9.20 11.32 17.37
N CYS A 244 -8.03 11.88 17.09
CA CYS A 244 -7.80 12.86 16.04
C CYS A 244 -6.35 12.74 15.55
N ARG A 245 -6.18 12.46 14.26
CA ARG A 245 -4.87 12.44 13.59
C ARG A 245 -4.11 13.75 13.81
N CYS A 246 -4.69 14.89 13.44
CA CYS A 246 -4.00 16.18 13.51
C CYS A 246 -3.59 16.55 14.94
N CYS A 247 -4.42 16.27 15.96
CA CYS A 247 -4.01 16.46 17.36
C CYS A 247 -2.82 15.58 17.73
N ALA A 248 -2.78 14.32 17.28
CA ALA A 248 -1.68 13.42 17.58
C ALA A 248 -0.37 13.86 16.91
N GLU A 249 -0.45 14.30 15.66
CA GLU A 249 0.69 14.81 14.88
C GLU A 249 1.24 16.12 15.45
N THR A 250 0.35 17.04 15.85
CA THR A 250 0.72 18.36 16.43
C THR A 250 0.97 18.30 17.94
N LEU A 251 0.78 17.14 18.57
CA LEU A 251 0.84 16.95 20.02
C LEU A 251 -0.11 17.88 20.80
N ASN A 252 -1.25 18.23 20.21
CA ASN A 252 -2.22 19.14 20.80
C ASN A 252 -2.74 18.62 22.15
N GLN A 253 -2.70 19.48 23.17
CA GLN A 253 -3.20 19.22 24.53
C GLN A 253 -4.50 19.97 24.85
N SER A 254 -4.98 20.82 23.94
CA SER A 254 -6.24 21.56 24.09
C SER A 254 -7.43 20.78 23.54
N LEU A 255 -8.63 21.35 23.68
CA LEU A 255 -9.83 20.82 23.07
C LEU A 255 -9.66 20.71 21.54
N CYS A 256 -10.08 19.59 20.98
CA CYS A 256 -9.96 19.32 19.54
C CYS A 256 -11.09 20.03 18.77
N GLU A 257 -10.73 21.01 17.95
CA GLU A 257 -11.63 21.76 17.07
C GLU A 257 -11.58 21.30 15.60
N HIS A 258 -10.74 20.30 15.30
CA HIS A 258 -10.58 19.77 13.95
C HIS A 258 -11.86 19.17 13.38
N SER A 259 -12.00 19.33 12.07
CA SER A 259 -13.04 18.71 11.23
C SER A 259 -12.90 17.18 11.18
N ASP A 260 -13.92 16.50 10.66
CA ASP A 260 -13.91 15.05 10.58
C ASP A 260 -12.84 14.52 9.59
N GLU A 261 -12.56 15.24 8.51
CA GLU A 261 -11.47 14.86 7.59
C GLU A 261 -10.09 15.01 8.26
N GLU A 262 -9.87 16.08 9.01
CA GLU A 262 -8.62 16.30 9.76
C GLU A 262 -8.44 15.26 10.87
N ARG A 263 -9.54 14.87 11.54
CA ARG A 263 -9.54 13.85 12.59
C ARG A 263 -9.31 12.45 12.06
N SER A 264 -9.75 12.17 10.84
CA SER A 264 -9.69 10.85 10.22
C SER A 264 -8.24 10.35 10.09
N MET A 265 -8.08 9.05 10.31
CA MET A 265 -6.79 8.36 10.23
C MET A 265 -6.82 7.35 9.10
N ILE A 266 -5.76 7.32 8.30
CA ILE A 266 -5.50 6.25 7.34
C ILE A 266 -4.45 5.32 7.95
N GLY A 267 -4.71 4.03 7.88
CA GLY A 267 -3.83 3.05 8.48
C GLY A 267 -4.24 1.63 8.14
N THR A 268 -3.48 0.69 8.67
CA THR A 268 -3.79 -0.74 8.56
C THR A 268 -4.10 -1.25 9.96
N TRP A 269 -5.20 -1.99 10.10
CA TRP A 269 -5.66 -2.56 11.38
C TRP A 269 -6.14 -4.00 11.20
N VAL A 270 -6.31 -4.68 12.32
CA VAL A 270 -7.03 -5.96 12.37
C VAL A 270 -8.53 -5.65 12.38
N THR A 271 -9.33 -6.40 11.61
CA THR A 271 -10.78 -6.19 11.47
C THR A 271 -11.52 -6.17 12.80
N GLU A 272 -11.05 -6.94 13.78
CA GLU A 272 -11.62 -7.05 15.12
C GLU A 272 -11.50 -5.74 15.92
N GLU A 273 -10.47 -4.94 15.67
CA GLU A 273 -10.29 -3.62 16.31
C GLU A 273 -11.33 -2.60 15.82
N LYS A 274 -12.13 -2.93 14.79
CA LYS A 274 -13.20 -2.08 14.24
C LYS A 274 -14.58 -2.43 14.78
N ARG A 275 -14.74 -3.56 15.45
CA ARG A 275 -16.02 -4.06 15.95
C ARG A 275 -16.32 -3.61 17.39
N LEU A 276 -15.58 -2.62 17.90
CA LEU A 276 -15.65 -2.07 19.26
C LEU A 276 -16.17 -0.63 19.22
#